data_AF-A0A1E4F0N3-F1
#
_entry.id   AF-A0A1E4F0N3-F1
#
_cell.length_a   1.000
_cell.length_b   1.000
_cell.length_c   1.000
_cell.angle_alpha   90.00
_cell.angle_beta   90.00
_cell.angle_gamma   90.00
#
_symmetry.space_group_name_H-M   'P 1'
#
loop_
_entity.id
_entity.type
_entity.pdbx_description
1 polymer ?
#
loop_
_entity_poly.entity_id
_entity_poly.type
_entity_poly.pdbx_seq_one_letter_code
_entity_poly.pdbx_strand_id
1 'polypeptide(L)'
;MNVSNLQLQGLYLAIAAINNALVAKGLLTREEVDMALQRAEQVALGDDRLAEDMSPAGRDAVAFPARLLMLANESASDTEIPAFSELARMVGQTKGHYADEL
;
A
#
# COMPACT_ATOMS: atom_id res chain seq x y z
N MET A 1 9.28 -4.17 16.95
CA MET A 1 8.58 -4.89 15.87
C MET A 1 8.50 -6.37 16.24
N ASN A 2 7.36 -7.03 16.02
CA ASN A 2 7.24 -8.48 16.16
C ASN A 2 7.51 -9.17 14.82
N VAL A 3 7.65 -10.50 14.82
CA VAL A 3 7.95 -11.30 13.62
C VAL A 3 6.86 -11.14 12.55
N SER A 4 5.59 -11.03 12.94
CA SER A 4 4.47 -10.80 12.03
C SER A 4 4.62 -9.49 11.23
N ASN A 5 5.05 -8.40 11.88
CA ASN A 5 5.29 -7.13 11.19
C ASN A 5 6.47 -7.21 10.21
N LEU A 6 7.52 -8.00 10.53
CA LEU A 6 8.63 -8.24 9.62
C LEU A 6 8.21 -9.09 8.41
N GLN A 7 7.36 -10.10 8.62
CA GLN A 7 6.82 -10.92 7.54
C GLN A 7 5.95 -10.09 6.59
N LEU A 8 5.09 -9.22 7.13
CA LEU A 8 4.28 -8.30 6.32
C LEU A 8 5.16 -7.30 5.54
N GLN A 9 6.18 -6.73 6.17
CA GLN A 9 7.17 -5.89 5.48
C GLN A 9 7.81 -6.61 4.29
N GLY A 10 8.29 -7.84 4.50
CA GLY A 10 8.88 -8.65 3.43
C GLY A 10 7.87 -8.96 2.32
N LEU A 11 6.62 -9.27 2.68
CA LEU A 11 5.54 -9.53 1.73
C LEU A 11 5.25 -8.32 0.85
N TYR A 12 5.16 -7.11 1.42
CA TYR A 12 4.90 -5.91 0.63
C TYR A 12 6.03 -5.61 -0.36
N LEU A 13 7.29 -5.76 0.06
CA LEU A 13 8.44 -5.58 -0.83
C LEU A 13 8.47 -6.65 -1.95
N ALA A 14 8.10 -7.89 -1.64
CA ALA A 14 7.99 -8.94 -2.65
C ALA A 14 6.91 -8.63 -3.69
N ILE A 15 5.74 -8.14 -3.26
CA ILE A 15 4.66 -7.72 -4.17
C ILE A 15 5.10 -6.52 -5.02
N ALA A 16 5.76 -5.52 -4.43
CA ALA A 16 6.29 -4.39 -5.17
C ALA A 16 7.29 -4.84 -6.26
N ALA A 17 8.17 -5.79 -5.94
CA ALA A 17 9.12 -6.38 -6.88
C ALA A 17 8.42 -7.11 -8.04
N ILE A 18 7.36 -7.86 -7.74
CA ILE A 18 6.55 -8.53 -8.76
C ILE A 18 5.88 -7.51 -9.67
N ASN A 19 5.23 -6.48 -9.11
CA ASN A 19 4.58 -5.43 -9.88
C ASN A 19 5.58 -4.71 -10.81
N ASN A 20 6.75 -4.33 -10.29
CA ASN A 20 7.79 -3.70 -11.11
C ASN A 20 8.28 -4.62 -12.22
N ALA A 21 8.45 -5.92 -11.94
CA ALA A 21 8.85 -6.90 -12.96
C ALA A 21 7.79 -7.10 -14.05
N LEU A 22 6.49 -7.01 -13.73
CA LEU A 22 5.41 -7.05 -14.71
C LEU A 22 5.42 -5.80 -15.60
N VAL A 23 5.62 -4.63 -15.00
CA VAL A 23 5.75 -3.35 -15.72
C VAL A 23 6.96 -3.34 -16.63
N ALA A 24 8.13 -3.74 -16.14
CA ALA A 24 9.37 -3.82 -16.92
C ALA A 24 9.27 -4.79 -18.12
N LYS A 25 8.41 -5.80 -18.02
CA LYS A 25 8.11 -6.73 -19.13
C LYS A 25 7.05 -6.20 -20.09
N GLY A 26 6.46 -5.04 -19.84
CA GLY A 26 5.37 -4.46 -20.62
C GLY A 26 4.06 -5.24 -20.50
N LEU A 27 3.90 -6.04 -19.44
CA LEU A 27 2.68 -6.84 -19.21
C LEU A 27 1.55 -6.03 -18.56
N LEU A 28 1.92 -4.98 -17.81
CA LEU A 28 1.03 -4.01 -17.21
C LEU A 28 1.64 -2.62 -17.35
N THR A 29 0.83 -1.58 -17.45
CA THR A 29 1.30 -0.20 -17.27
C THR A 29 1.34 0.17 -15.80
N ARG A 30 2.08 1.23 -15.44
CA ARG A 30 2.08 1.75 -14.07
C ARG A 30 0.68 2.21 -13.65
N GLU A 31 -0.09 2.78 -14.57
CA GLU A 31 -1.47 3.21 -14.34
C GLU A 31 -2.40 2.02 -14.08
N GLU A 32 -2.23 0.89 -14.78
CA GLU A 32 -3.03 -0.32 -14.54
C GLU A 32 -2.77 -0.90 -13.14
N VAL A 33 -1.49 -0.93 -12.72
CA VAL A 33 -1.11 -1.33 -11.36
C VAL A 33 -1.70 -0.37 -10.32
N ASP A 34 -1.58 0.94 -10.54
CA ASP A 34 -2.10 1.94 -9.62
C ASP A 34 -3.61 1.82 -9.44
N MET A 35 -4.37 1.72 -10.54
CA MET A 35 -5.82 1.49 -10.49
C MET A 35 -6.19 0.19 -9.76
N ALA A 36 -5.41 -0.88 -9.92
CA ALA A 36 -5.67 -2.13 -9.21
C ALA A 36 -5.46 -1.97 -7.69
N LEU A 37 -4.44 -1.23 -7.28
CA LEU A 37 -4.14 -0.96 -5.87
C LEU A 37 -5.17 -0.01 -5.23
N GLN A 38 -5.59 1.04 -5.94
CA GLN A 38 -6.69 1.91 -5.49
C GLN A 38 -7.98 1.12 -5.26
N ARG A 39 -8.33 0.21 -6.19
CA ARG A 39 -9.49 -0.68 -6.01
C ARG A 39 -9.32 -1.60 -4.80
N ALA A 40 -8.12 -2.13 -4.57
CA ALA A 40 -7.85 -2.97 -3.39
C ALA A 40 -8.04 -2.19 -2.09
N GLU A 41 -7.59 -0.93 -2.00
CA GLU A 41 -7.85 -0.06 -0.86
C GLU A 41 -9.35 0.18 -0.67
N GLN A 42 -10.07 0.52 -1.76
CA GLN A 42 -11.51 0.77 -1.72
C GLN A 42 -12.29 -0.45 -1.23
N VAL A 43 -11.95 -1.66 -1.70
CA VAL A 43 -12.59 -2.90 -1.24
C VAL A 43 -12.28 -3.15 0.23
N ALA A 44 -11.04 -2.93 0.66
CA ALA A 44 -10.63 -3.16 2.04
C ALA A 44 -11.28 -2.18 3.03
N LEU A 45 -11.52 -0.93 2.60
CA LEU A 45 -12.17 0.10 3.41
C LEU A 45 -13.70 0.10 3.30
N GLY A 46 -14.23 -0.32 2.16
CA GLY A 46 -15.68 -0.34 1.85
C GLY A 46 -16.39 -1.62 2.29
N ASP A 47 -15.69 -2.58 2.89
CA ASP A 47 -16.35 -3.69 3.58
C ASP A 47 -17.02 -3.15 4.86
N ASP A 48 -18.32 -2.82 4.76
CA ASP A 48 -19.12 -2.22 5.83
C ASP A 48 -19.03 -3.00 7.15
N ARG A 49 -18.83 -4.33 7.08
CA ARG A 49 -18.67 -5.20 8.27
C ARG A 49 -17.37 -4.96 9.03
N LEU A 50 -16.36 -4.42 8.36
CA LEU A 50 -15.09 -3.99 8.96
C LEU A 50 -15.13 -2.50 9.32
N ALA A 51 -15.81 -1.67 8.53
CA ALA A 51 -15.77 -0.21 8.66
C ALA A 51 -16.53 0.36 9.87
N GLU A 52 -17.64 -0.27 10.29
CA GLU A 52 -18.49 0.21 11.40
C GLU A 52 -17.81 0.09 12.78
N ASP A 53 -16.92 -0.90 12.97
CA ASP A 53 -16.26 -1.19 14.25
C ASP A 53 -14.76 -0.84 14.30
N MET A 54 -14.17 -0.43 13.18
CA MET A 54 -12.74 -0.13 13.11
C MET A 54 -12.41 1.28 13.56
N SER A 55 -11.51 1.38 14.55
CA SER A 55 -10.87 2.64 14.93
C SER A 55 -10.11 3.25 13.74
N PRO A 56 -9.85 4.57 13.75
CA PRO A 56 -9.06 5.23 12.71
C PRO A 56 -7.70 4.54 12.46
N ALA A 57 -7.01 4.12 13.53
CA ALA A 57 -5.77 3.36 13.44
C ALA A 57 -5.94 1.98 12.78
N GLY A 58 -7.07 1.32 13.01
CA GLY A 58 -7.42 0.09 12.31
C GLY A 58 -7.61 0.32 10.82
N ARG A 59 -8.36 1.38 10.44
CA ARG A 59 -8.59 1.76 9.03
C ARG A 59 -7.27 2.05 8.32
N ASP A 60 -6.37 2.77 8.98
CA ASP A 60 -5.03 3.01 8.46
C ASP A 60 -4.24 1.71 8.28
N ALA A 61 -4.30 0.78 9.24
CA ALA A 61 -3.60 -0.49 9.16
C ALA A 61 -4.08 -1.35 7.97
N VAL A 62 -5.38 -1.31 7.67
CA VAL A 62 -5.99 -2.03 6.54
C VAL A 62 -5.66 -1.36 5.20
N ALA A 63 -5.65 -0.03 5.13
CA ALA A 63 -5.29 0.72 3.92
C ALA A 63 -3.78 0.69 3.63
N PHE A 64 -2.95 0.51 4.65
CA PHE A 64 -1.49 0.61 4.58
C PHE A 64 -0.84 -0.20 3.43
N PRO A 65 -1.19 -1.48 3.19
CA PRO A 65 -0.54 -2.26 2.14
C PRO A 65 -0.75 -1.66 0.75
N ALA A 66 -1.98 -1.24 0.42
CA ALA A 66 -2.30 -0.66 -0.88
C ALA A 66 -1.59 0.68 -1.07
N ARG A 67 -1.66 1.58 -0.07
CA ARG A 67 -0.97 2.88 -0.11
C ARG A 67 0.54 2.75 -0.25
N LEU A 68 1.16 1.81 0.47
CA LEU A 68 2.60 1.56 0.37
C LEU A 68 2.98 1.07 -1.03
N LEU A 69 2.19 0.15 -1.60
CA LEU A 69 2.43 -0.39 -2.93
C LEU A 69 2.20 0.64 -4.04
N MET A 70 1.26 1.57 -3.87
CA MET A 70 1.05 2.69 -4.80
C MET A 70 2.29 3.59 -4.83
N LEU A 71 2.78 3.99 -3.66
CA LEU A 71 4.01 4.79 -3.56
C LEU A 71 5.23 4.05 -4.15
N ALA A 72 5.30 2.74 -3.95
CA ALA A 72 6.35 1.92 -4.58
C ALA A 72 6.20 1.90 -6.10
N ASN A 73 4.98 1.81 -6.64
CA ASN A 73 4.70 1.82 -8.08
C ASN A 73 5.01 3.18 -8.73
N GLU A 74 4.74 4.28 -8.03
CA GLU A 74 5.05 5.65 -8.48
C GLU A 74 6.55 5.96 -8.42
N SER A 75 7.22 5.53 -7.35
CA SER A 75 8.63 5.84 -7.08
C SER A 75 9.60 4.87 -7.73
N ALA A 76 9.12 3.71 -8.20
CA ALA A 76 9.97 2.70 -8.79
C ALA A 76 10.54 3.16 -10.13
N SER A 77 11.85 3.02 -10.28
CA SER A 77 12.51 3.01 -11.59
C SER A 77 12.43 1.60 -12.19
N ASP A 78 12.93 1.40 -13.41
CA ASP A 78 12.97 0.07 -14.04
C ASP A 78 13.71 -0.99 -13.19
N THR A 79 14.59 -0.58 -12.25
CA THR A 79 15.45 -1.51 -11.50
C THR A 79 15.38 -1.39 -9.99
N GLU A 80 14.83 -0.32 -9.42
CA GLU A 80 14.91 -0.08 -7.98
C GLU A 80 13.56 0.26 -7.35
N ILE A 81 13.33 -0.32 -6.17
CA ILE A 81 12.18 -0.04 -5.30
C ILE A 81 12.74 0.59 -4.02
N PRO A 82 12.15 1.71 -3.53
CA PRO A 82 12.60 2.33 -2.28
C PRO A 82 12.52 1.38 -1.08
N ALA A 83 13.31 1.66 -0.06
CA ALA A 83 13.30 0.85 1.16
C ALA A 83 11.94 0.96 1.86
N PHE A 84 11.50 -0.12 2.52
CA PHE A 84 10.22 -0.14 3.25
C PHE A 84 10.09 1.03 4.23
N SER A 85 11.14 1.35 4.99
CA SER A 85 11.10 2.42 5.99
C SER A 85 10.81 3.78 5.37
N GLU A 86 11.27 4.02 4.15
CA GLU A 86 11.00 5.23 3.41
C GLU A 86 9.56 5.28 2.94
N LEU A 87 9.07 4.20 2.30
CA LEU A 87 7.69 4.10 1.85
C LEU A 87 6.70 4.22 3.02
N ALA A 88 6.96 3.52 4.13
CA ALA A 88 6.12 3.57 5.33
C ALA A 88 6.06 4.99 5.92
N ARG A 89 7.19 5.71 5.93
CA ARG A 89 7.24 7.12 6.34
C ARG A 89 6.39 7.98 5.41
N MET A 90 6.48 7.79 4.11
CA MET A 90 5.70 8.54 3.12
C MET A 90 4.20 8.29 3.29
N VAL A 91 3.75 7.04 3.50
CA VAL A 91 2.34 6.74 3.81
C VAL A 91 1.87 7.52 5.05
N GLY A 92 2.67 7.57 6.10
CA GLY A 92 2.34 8.32 7.32
C GLY A 92 2.24 9.84 7.11
N GLN A 93 2.88 10.39 6.08
CA GLN A 93 2.85 11.81 5.74
C GLN A 93 1.74 12.18 4.76
N THR A 94 1.31 11.24 3.92
CA THR A 94 0.30 11.49 2.88
C THR A 94 -1.09 11.04 3.28
N LYS A 95 -1.23 10.20 4.31
CA LYS A 95 -2.56 9.83 4.81
C LYS A 95 -3.33 11.08 5.26
N GLY A 96 -4.58 11.17 4.81
CA GLY A 96 -5.51 12.19 5.29
C GLY A 96 -5.87 11.95 6.76
N HIS A 97 -6.56 12.92 7.37
CA HIS A 97 -7.20 12.73 8.67
C HIS A 97 -8.62 12.19 8.44
N TYR A 98 -9.05 11.25 9.28
CA TYR A 98 -10.43 10.82 9.27
C TYR A 98 -11.31 11.86 9.98
N ALA A 99 -12.60 11.96 9.62
CA ALA A 99 -13.50 12.98 10.15
C ALA A 99 -13.72 12.89 11.67
N ASP A 100 -13.47 11.72 12.25
CA ASP A 100 -13.53 11.37 13.67
C ASP A 100 -12.20 11.66 14.43
N GLU A 101 -11.19 12.20 13.76
CA GLU A 101 -9.90 12.61 14.35
C GLU A 101 -9.78 14.14 14.60
N LEU A 102 -10.83 14.92 14.31
CA LEU A 102 -10.88 16.39 14.40
C LEU A 102 -11.73 16.91 15.57
#